data_AF-A0A932IIT9-F1
#
_entry.id   AF-A0A932IIT9-F1
#
_cell.length_a   1.000
_cell.length_b   1.000
_cell.length_c   1.000
_cell.angle_alpha   90.00
_cell.angle_beta   90.00
_cell.angle_gamma   90.00
#
_symmetry.space_group_name_H-M   'P 1'
#
loop_
_entity.id
_entity.type
_entity.pdbx_description
1 polymer ?
#
loop_
_entity_poly.entity_id
_entity_poly.type
_entity_poly.pdbx_seq_one_letter_code
_entity_poly.pdbx_strand_id
1 'polypeptide(L)'
;MSRRRNKTERGVALIMVLGTLALVGAVIGEFQYTSRVDLELAFNGRDAVQAEYNALSALRLRAMLLRHARRLDSGAAAAGAALGIDPQMMPPIGQLIEMIPVDCGLMSAIISETAGEEAPAGDESGGEVFAGECTATSVSEHAKISINVLARSSQGASQQVSTFLLGLLSNPALERHFDKDDRSGSHAESPVELVSAITDWIDVDNNQSVNPAADEDRLYEYLKDSYRAKNAPFDSLAELQLVHGISDELYDLLKEHVSIYSDNTQIELATASVEQIFVGLMGSLRQGSRFDELAIHPGTGLLFQAITEMRQLGGAGFAFLKVPTLVALIQQFGLDSLIDTNAVQQLFTDRQNATWYTLYAEGRVGNAGRRIRAVFQASEAQFYYVRIE
;
A
#
# COMPACT_ATOMS: atom_id res chain seq x y z
N MET A 1 26.47 -94.78 26.04
CA MET A 1 25.95 -93.51 26.60
C MET A 1 26.92 -92.38 26.28
N SER A 2 26.50 -91.36 25.52
CA SER A 2 26.81 -89.94 25.75
C SER A 2 26.32 -89.10 24.55
N ARG A 3 25.33 -88.24 24.80
CA ARG A 3 24.61 -87.39 23.84
C ARG A 3 25.45 -86.12 23.61
N ARG A 4 26.02 -85.92 22.42
CA ARG A 4 26.62 -84.62 22.01
C ARG A 4 25.49 -83.61 21.79
N ARG A 5 25.56 -82.48 22.49
CA ARG A 5 24.47 -81.49 22.64
C ARG A 5 24.75 -80.28 21.75
N ASN A 6 23.88 -80.00 20.77
CA ASN A 6 23.91 -78.84 19.86
C ASN A 6 23.97 -77.51 20.64
N LYS A 7 25.16 -76.90 20.74
CA LYS A 7 25.36 -75.59 21.37
C LYS A 7 25.52 -74.43 20.37
N THR A 8 25.63 -74.70 19.07
CA THR A 8 25.92 -73.71 18.02
C THR A 8 24.69 -73.10 17.34
N GLU A 9 23.52 -73.75 17.38
CA GLU A 9 22.29 -73.26 16.70
C GLU A 9 21.55 -72.15 17.47
N ARG A 10 21.78 -72.03 18.79
CA ARG A 10 21.08 -71.05 19.64
C ARG A 10 21.59 -69.61 19.46
N GLY A 11 22.86 -69.43 19.07
CA GLY A 11 23.43 -68.10 18.81
C GLY A 11 22.94 -67.49 17.50
N VAL A 12 22.79 -68.32 16.46
CA VAL A 12 22.31 -67.89 15.13
C VAL A 12 20.83 -67.49 15.18
N ALA A 13 20.00 -68.25 15.90
CA ALA A 13 18.60 -67.90 16.08
C ALA A 13 18.41 -66.54 16.79
N LEU A 14 19.25 -66.24 17.81
CA LEU A 14 19.20 -64.96 18.50
C LEU A 14 19.63 -63.80 17.60
N ILE A 15 20.69 -63.97 16.80
CA ILE A 15 21.15 -62.94 15.85
C ILE A 15 20.10 -62.69 14.77
N MET A 16 19.45 -63.74 14.27
CA MET A 16 18.37 -63.59 13.29
C MET A 16 17.20 -62.81 13.88
N VAL A 17 16.75 -63.14 15.09
CA VAL A 17 15.68 -62.42 15.77
C VAL A 17 16.05 -60.97 16.02
N LEU A 18 17.24 -60.70 16.56
CA LEU A 18 17.71 -59.33 16.81
C LEU A 18 17.86 -58.53 15.51
N GLY A 19 18.35 -59.15 14.43
CA GLY A 19 18.42 -58.54 13.11
C GLY A 19 17.05 -58.19 12.55
N THR A 20 16.08 -59.11 12.65
CA THR A 20 14.70 -58.84 12.22
C THR A 20 14.03 -57.75 13.06
N LEU A 21 14.23 -57.74 14.38
CA LEU A 21 13.71 -56.70 15.27
C LEU A 21 14.33 -55.34 14.97
N ALA A 22 15.65 -55.29 14.71
CA ALA A 22 16.32 -54.06 14.31
C ALA A 22 15.78 -53.52 12.97
N LEU A 23 15.57 -54.39 11.98
CA LEU A 23 14.99 -54.02 10.69
C LEU A 23 13.56 -53.47 10.84
N VAL A 24 12.69 -54.19 11.56
CA VAL A 24 11.31 -53.76 11.82
C VAL A 24 11.29 -52.45 12.61
N GLY A 25 12.15 -52.30 13.61
CA GLY A 25 12.29 -51.07 14.38
C GLY A 25 12.71 -49.87 13.52
N ALA A 26 13.63 -50.06 12.59
CA ALA A 26 14.04 -49.01 11.65
C ALA A 26 12.89 -48.58 10.72
N VAL A 27 12.16 -49.54 10.14
CA VAL A 27 11.00 -49.26 9.27
C VAL A 27 9.87 -48.55 10.03
N ILE A 28 9.57 -48.99 11.26
CA ILE A 28 8.56 -48.33 12.10
C ILE A 28 9.00 -46.90 12.44
N GLY A 29 10.28 -46.68 12.76
CA GLY A 29 10.82 -45.36 13.05
C GLY A 29 10.70 -44.41 11.85
N GLU A 30 11.06 -44.87 10.66
CA GLU A 30 10.93 -44.09 9.42
C GLU A 30 9.46 -43.79 9.11
N PHE A 31 8.56 -44.79 9.20
CA PHE A 31 7.13 -44.59 8.97
C PHE A 31 6.52 -43.59 9.96
N GLN A 32 6.89 -43.66 11.24
CA GLN A 32 6.42 -42.72 12.26
C GLN A 32 6.91 -41.29 12.00
N TYR A 33 8.17 -41.14 11.56
CA TYR A 33 8.72 -39.83 11.21
C TYR A 33 7.98 -39.24 9.99
N THR A 34 7.89 -39.99 8.89
CA THR A 34 7.23 -39.54 7.66
C THR A 34 5.76 -39.22 7.90
N SER A 35 5.03 -40.06 8.62
CA SER A 35 3.61 -39.82 8.93
C SER A 35 3.38 -38.54 9.73
N ARG A 36 4.29 -38.19 10.67
CA ARG A 36 4.20 -36.94 11.43
C ARG A 36 4.46 -35.73 10.54
N VAL A 37 5.46 -35.81 9.67
CA VAL A 37 5.78 -34.75 8.70
C VAL A 37 4.61 -34.54 7.74
N ASP A 38 4.04 -35.62 7.18
CA ASP A 38 2.91 -35.53 6.25
C ASP A 38 1.66 -34.93 6.90
N LEU A 39 1.38 -35.30 8.15
CA LEU A 39 0.27 -34.74 8.92
C LEU A 39 0.47 -33.24 9.19
N GLU A 40 1.69 -32.83 9.53
CA GLU A 40 2.02 -31.41 9.74
C GLU A 40 1.91 -30.60 8.43
N LEU A 41 2.37 -31.16 7.30
CA LEU A 41 2.21 -30.54 5.98
C LEU A 41 0.74 -30.44 5.57
N ALA A 42 -0.07 -31.46 5.85
CA ALA A 42 -1.50 -31.44 5.57
C ALA A 42 -2.23 -30.36 6.38
N PHE A 43 -1.91 -30.21 7.67
CA PHE A 43 -2.47 -29.13 8.49
C PHE A 43 -2.02 -27.76 8.02
N ASN A 44 -0.73 -27.55 7.77
CA ASN A 44 -0.23 -26.28 7.24
C ASN A 44 -0.84 -25.94 5.87
N GLY A 45 -1.08 -26.94 5.01
CA GLY A 45 -1.76 -26.76 3.74
C GLY A 45 -3.22 -26.33 3.90
N ARG A 46 -3.98 -26.99 4.79
CA ARG A 46 -5.36 -26.60 5.15
C ARG A 46 -5.40 -25.18 5.69
N ASP A 47 -4.56 -24.88 6.68
CA ASP A 47 -4.52 -23.60 7.38
C ASP A 47 -4.13 -22.46 6.43
N ALA A 48 -3.19 -22.72 5.51
CA ALA A 48 -2.82 -21.76 4.46
C ALA A 48 -3.99 -21.40 3.53
N VAL A 49 -4.77 -22.40 3.10
CA VAL A 49 -5.95 -22.16 2.27
C VAL A 49 -7.02 -21.39 3.06
N GLN A 50 -7.27 -21.75 4.33
CA GLN A 50 -8.21 -21.02 5.18
C GLN A 50 -7.77 -19.57 5.41
N ALA A 51 -6.50 -19.32 5.70
CA ALA A 51 -5.93 -17.99 5.83
C ALA A 51 -6.12 -17.15 4.55
N GLU A 52 -5.92 -17.75 3.37
CA GLU A 52 -6.15 -17.07 2.09
C GLU A 52 -7.62 -16.66 1.90
N TYR A 53 -8.55 -17.58 2.16
CA TYR A 53 -9.99 -17.30 2.02
C TYR A 53 -10.50 -16.30 3.06
N ASN A 54 -9.95 -16.30 4.28
CA ASN A 54 -10.27 -15.29 5.28
C ASN A 54 -9.80 -13.90 4.82
N ALA A 55 -8.57 -13.80 4.30
CA ALA A 55 -8.04 -12.56 3.74
C ALA A 55 -8.89 -12.07 2.54
N LEU A 56 -9.24 -12.97 1.61
CA LEU A 56 -10.10 -12.64 0.46
C LEU A 56 -11.50 -12.18 0.90
N SER A 57 -12.06 -12.77 1.96
CA SER A 57 -13.37 -12.39 2.50
C SER A 57 -13.33 -10.98 3.09
N ALA A 58 -12.32 -10.70 3.92
CA ALA A 58 -12.09 -9.37 4.48
C ALA A 58 -11.87 -8.32 3.37
N LEU A 59 -11.06 -8.66 2.35
CA LEU A 59 -10.80 -7.82 1.19
C LEU A 59 -12.09 -7.46 0.44
N ARG A 60 -12.94 -8.46 0.16
CA ARG A 60 -14.20 -8.25 -0.57
C ARG A 60 -15.21 -7.43 0.23
N LEU A 61 -15.30 -7.65 1.54
CA LEU A 61 -16.16 -6.83 2.37
C LEU A 61 -15.63 -5.38 2.44
N ARG A 62 -14.32 -5.18 2.54
CA ARG A 62 -13.70 -3.85 2.47
C ARG A 62 -14.03 -3.14 1.15
N ALA A 63 -13.91 -3.83 0.02
CA ALA A 63 -14.29 -3.31 -1.29
C ALA A 63 -15.79 -2.98 -1.38
N MET A 64 -16.64 -3.79 -0.76
CA MET A 64 -18.09 -3.54 -0.68
C MET A 64 -18.42 -2.27 0.13
N LEU A 65 -17.74 -2.04 1.26
CA LEU A 65 -17.88 -0.80 2.04
C LEU A 65 -17.45 0.43 1.22
N LEU A 66 -16.29 0.35 0.55
CA LEU A 66 -15.76 1.44 -0.28
C LEU A 66 -16.70 1.79 -1.44
N ARG A 67 -17.25 0.78 -2.12
CA ARG A 67 -18.25 0.97 -3.18
C ARG A 67 -19.49 1.73 -2.68
N HIS A 68 -19.89 1.50 -1.45
CA HIS A 68 -21.09 2.10 -0.86
C HIS A 68 -20.79 3.32 0.03
N ALA A 69 -19.54 3.80 0.04
CA ALA A 69 -19.09 4.93 0.85
C ALA A 69 -20.00 6.16 0.74
N ARG A 70 -20.40 6.55 -0.48
CA ARG A 70 -21.28 7.72 -0.68
C ARG A 70 -22.68 7.55 -0.04
N ARG A 71 -23.21 6.33 -0.01
CA ARG A 71 -24.50 6.07 0.66
C ARG A 71 -24.32 6.15 2.17
N LEU A 72 -23.23 5.58 2.69
CA LEU A 72 -22.87 5.68 4.10
C LEU A 72 -22.69 7.14 4.54
N ASP A 73 -22.07 7.98 3.71
CA ASP A 73 -21.91 9.42 3.95
C ASP A 73 -23.26 10.12 4.12
N SER A 74 -24.17 9.94 3.15
CA SER A 74 -25.51 10.54 3.23
C SER A 74 -26.32 10.06 4.45
N GLY A 75 -26.16 8.79 4.85
CA GLY A 75 -26.80 8.24 6.04
C GLY A 75 -26.20 8.78 7.34
N ALA A 76 -24.86 8.86 7.42
CA ALA A 76 -24.14 9.43 8.55
C ALA A 76 -24.49 10.91 8.74
N ALA A 77 -24.53 11.68 7.65
CA ALA A 77 -24.94 13.08 7.66
C ALA A 77 -26.38 13.26 8.20
N ALA A 78 -27.31 12.42 7.74
CA ALA A 78 -28.71 12.45 8.21
C ALA A 78 -28.83 12.07 9.69
N ALA A 79 -28.11 11.03 10.14
CA ALA A 79 -28.07 10.61 11.54
C ALA A 79 -27.47 11.69 12.44
N GLY A 80 -26.35 12.30 12.03
CA GLY A 80 -25.73 13.42 12.75
C GLY A 80 -26.67 14.62 12.87
N ALA A 81 -27.36 14.98 11.78
CA ALA A 81 -28.33 16.06 11.81
C ALA A 81 -29.50 15.77 12.77
N ALA A 82 -29.97 14.52 12.83
CA ALA A 82 -31.01 14.10 13.78
C ALA A 82 -30.56 14.20 15.25
N LEU A 83 -29.26 14.03 15.51
CA LEU A 83 -28.63 14.18 16.83
C LEU A 83 -28.20 15.63 17.12
N GLY A 84 -28.46 16.58 16.21
CA GLY A 84 -28.05 17.98 16.35
C GLY A 84 -26.54 18.21 16.18
N ILE A 85 -25.82 17.25 15.59
CA ILE A 85 -24.39 17.38 15.27
C ILE A 85 -24.27 18.17 13.97
N ASP A 86 -23.50 19.26 14.00
CA ASP A 86 -23.20 20.04 12.81
C ASP A 86 -22.45 19.15 11.78
N PRO A 87 -22.90 19.08 10.52
CA PRO A 87 -22.20 18.36 9.46
C PRO A 87 -20.73 18.75 9.30
N GLN A 88 -20.34 19.97 9.67
CA GLN A 88 -18.95 20.42 9.63
C GLN A 88 -18.08 19.82 10.76
N MET A 89 -18.71 19.29 11.82
CA MET A 89 -18.07 18.56 12.92
C MET A 89 -18.08 17.06 12.70
N MET A 90 -18.58 16.55 11.57
CA MET A 90 -18.40 15.16 11.18
C MET A 90 -17.15 14.99 10.31
N PRO A 91 -16.32 13.96 10.58
CA PRO A 91 -15.18 13.66 9.74
C PRO A 91 -15.62 13.32 8.32
N PRO A 92 -14.81 13.67 7.30
CA PRO A 92 -15.07 13.24 5.94
C PRO A 92 -15.18 11.71 5.87
N ILE A 93 -16.14 11.18 5.10
CA ILE A 93 -16.37 9.74 4.98
C ILE A 93 -15.13 8.96 4.52
N GLY A 94 -14.27 9.57 3.69
CA GLY A 94 -13.01 8.96 3.27
C GLY A 94 -12.11 8.63 4.46
N GLN A 95 -11.98 9.57 5.41
CA GLN A 95 -11.20 9.40 6.63
C GLN A 95 -11.86 8.38 7.57
N LEU A 96 -13.19 8.45 7.73
CA LEU A 96 -13.94 7.49 8.55
C LEU A 96 -13.76 6.05 8.09
N ILE A 97 -13.86 5.82 6.78
CA ILE A 97 -13.76 4.48 6.22
C ILE A 97 -12.33 3.95 6.42
N GLU A 98 -11.28 4.76 6.23
CA GLU A 98 -9.89 4.36 6.51
C GLU A 98 -9.63 4.00 7.98
N MET A 99 -10.35 4.60 8.93
CA MET A 99 -10.20 4.31 10.36
C MET A 99 -10.82 2.98 10.81
N ILE A 100 -11.76 2.42 10.05
CA ILE A 100 -12.48 1.20 10.44
C ILE A 100 -11.91 0.01 9.65
N PRO A 101 -11.03 -0.81 10.25
CA PRO A 101 -10.59 -2.05 9.61
C PRO A 101 -11.77 -3.02 9.51
N VAL A 102 -11.75 -3.85 8.47
CA VAL A 102 -12.66 -4.99 8.36
C VAL A 102 -11.96 -6.20 8.92
N ASP A 103 -12.43 -6.75 10.03
CA ASP A 103 -11.88 -7.97 10.62
C ASP A 103 -12.87 -9.14 10.63
N CYS A 104 -12.34 -10.34 10.89
CA CYS A 104 -13.12 -11.57 11.00
C CYS A 104 -14.20 -11.51 12.10
N GLY A 105 -14.00 -10.72 13.15
CA GLY A 105 -14.98 -10.52 14.22
C GLY A 105 -16.19 -9.71 13.74
N LEU A 106 -15.95 -8.57 13.09
CA LEU A 106 -16.99 -7.76 12.45
C LEU A 106 -17.75 -8.58 11.41
N MET A 107 -17.05 -9.36 10.59
CA MET A 107 -17.70 -10.22 9.60
C MET A 107 -18.57 -11.29 10.25
N SER A 108 -18.08 -11.94 11.30
CA SER A 108 -18.86 -12.93 12.06
C SER A 108 -20.12 -12.31 12.65
N ALA A 109 -20.03 -11.09 13.20
CA ALA A 109 -21.17 -10.36 13.73
C ALA A 109 -22.22 -10.10 12.64
N ILE A 110 -21.81 -9.56 11.49
CA ILE A 110 -22.72 -9.28 10.35
C ILE A 110 -23.38 -10.57 9.85
N ILE A 111 -22.62 -11.66 9.73
CA ILE A 111 -23.17 -12.96 9.28
C ILE A 111 -24.15 -13.51 10.31
N SER A 112 -23.82 -13.45 11.60
CA SER A 112 -24.70 -13.95 12.67
C SER A 112 -26.04 -13.20 12.73
N GLU A 113 -26.02 -11.88 12.48
CA GLU A 113 -27.22 -11.06 12.46
C GLU A 113 -28.08 -11.34 11.21
N THR A 114 -27.45 -11.59 10.07
CA THR A 114 -28.14 -11.82 8.79
C THR A 114 -28.61 -13.26 8.60
N ALA A 115 -27.96 -14.24 9.22
CA ALA A 115 -28.26 -15.67 9.08
C ALA A 115 -29.35 -16.18 10.04
N GLY A 116 -29.74 -15.42 11.07
CA GLY A 116 -30.73 -15.86 12.05
C GLY A 116 -30.35 -17.18 12.75
N GLU A 117 -31.34 -18.03 13.10
CA GLU A 117 -31.13 -19.35 13.74
C GLU A 117 -30.43 -20.40 12.85
N GLU A 118 -30.16 -20.10 11.57
CA GLU A 118 -29.49 -20.99 10.61
C GLU A 118 -27.97 -20.74 10.51
N ALA A 119 -27.39 -19.93 11.40
CA ALA A 119 -25.94 -19.78 11.47
C ALA A 119 -25.29 -21.18 11.64
N PRO A 120 -24.27 -21.54 10.83
CA PRO A 120 -23.59 -22.82 10.98
C PRO A 120 -23.08 -22.90 12.41
N ALA A 121 -23.50 -23.95 13.13
CA ALA A 121 -23.05 -24.20 14.49
C ALA A 121 -21.52 -24.32 14.45
N GLY A 122 -20.85 -23.24 14.86
CA GLY A 122 -19.42 -23.26 15.10
C GLY A 122 -19.09 -24.36 16.10
N ASP A 123 -17.92 -24.97 15.93
CA ASP A 123 -17.40 -25.99 16.84
C ASP A 123 -17.38 -25.45 18.29
N GLU A 124 -17.22 -26.34 19.27
CA GLU A 124 -17.45 -26.09 20.73
C GLU A 124 -16.63 -24.92 21.37
N SER A 125 -15.91 -24.11 20.59
CA SER A 125 -15.29 -22.83 20.97
C SER A 125 -16.15 -21.58 20.69
N GLY A 126 -17.45 -21.72 20.42
CA GLY A 126 -18.41 -20.61 20.43
C GLY A 126 -18.40 -19.73 19.19
N GLY A 127 -19.28 -20.04 18.22
CA GLY A 127 -19.86 -19.04 17.30
C GLY A 127 -18.93 -18.36 16.29
N GLU A 128 -17.64 -18.70 16.21
CA GLU A 128 -16.74 -18.12 15.21
C GLU A 128 -17.00 -18.71 13.82
N VAL A 129 -17.53 -17.87 12.92
CA VAL A 129 -17.81 -18.22 11.51
C VAL A 129 -16.51 -18.40 10.71
N PHE A 130 -15.43 -17.73 11.14
CA PHE A 130 -14.11 -17.82 10.53
C PHE A 130 -13.12 -18.40 11.53
N ALA A 131 -12.38 -19.43 11.13
CA ALA A 131 -11.27 -19.93 11.93
C ALA A 131 -10.08 -18.97 11.84
N GLY A 132 -9.49 -18.59 12.98
CA GLY A 132 -8.31 -17.73 13.02
C GLY A 132 -8.62 -16.24 12.87
N GLU A 133 -7.62 -15.46 12.47
CA GLU A 133 -7.69 -14.00 12.39
C GLU A 133 -7.71 -13.54 10.94
N CYS A 134 -8.41 -12.45 10.67
CA CYS A 134 -8.25 -11.72 9.43
C CYS A 134 -8.55 -10.24 9.58
N THR A 135 -7.94 -9.45 8.73
CA THR A 135 -8.09 -7.99 8.70
C THR A 135 -7.96 -7.49 7.27
N ALA A 136 -8.67 -6.41 6.93
CA ALA A 136 -8.50 -5.68 5.70
C ALA A 136 -8.60 -4.17 5.92
N THR A 137 -7.64 -3.45 5.35
CA THR A 137 -7.53 -1.99 5.37
C THR A 137 -7.48 -1.45 3.94
N SER A 138 -7.57 -0.13 3.78
CA SER A 138 -7.35 0.50 2.49
C SER A 138 -6.71 1.87 2.64
N VAL A 139 -6.05 2.30 1.58
CA VAL A 139 -5.48 3.63 1.42
C VAL A 139 -5.99 4.22 0.11
N SER A 140 -6.46 5.47 0.14
CA SER A 140 -6.85 6.21 -1.06
C SER A 140 -5.67 6.47 -1.99
N GLU A 141 -5.83 6.20 -3.28
CA GLU A 141 -4.86 6.57 -4.31
C GLU A 141 -5.00 8.03 -4.74
N HIS A 142 -6.07 8.72 -4.33
CA HIS A 142 -6.30 10.15 -4.60
C HIS A 142 -5.53 11.08 -3.65
N ALA A 143 -4.93 10.50 -2.62
CA ALA A 143 -3.98 11.15 -1.72
C ALA A 143 -2.55 11.20 -2.28
N LYS A 144 -2.28 10.50 -3.39
CA LYS A 144 -0.96 10.35 -4.01
C LYS A 144 -0.85 11.14 -5.30
N ILE A 145 0.38 11.41 -5.72
CA ILE A 145 0.68 12.10 -6.98
C ILE A 145 0.50 11.12 -8.14
N SER A 146 -0.41 11.41 -9.06
CA SER A 146 -0.59 10.56 -10.23
C SER A 146 0.45 10.84 -11.32
N ILE A 147 1.34 9.89 -11.58
CA ILE A 147 2.44 10.07 -12.55
C ILE A 147 1.99 9.85 -14.00
N ASN A 148 0.97 9.02 -14.24
CA ASN A 148 0.42 8.82 -15.59
C ASN A 148 -0.21 10.09 -16.19
N VAL A 149 -0.47 11.11 -15.37
CA VAL A 149 -0.89 12.44 -15.82
C VAL A 149 0.21 13.14 -16.64
N LEU A 150 1.49 12.79 -16.45
CA LEU A 150 2.61 13.34 -17.23
C LEU A 150 2.49 13.03 -18.73
N ALA A 151 1.82 11.92 -19.10
CA ALA A 151 1.52 11.57 -20.49
C ALA A 151 0.68 12.62 -21.24
N ARG A 152 -0.01 13.51 -20.50
CA ARG A 152 -1.02 14.39 -21.07
C ARG A 152 -0.39 15.63 -21.69
N SER A 153 -0.87 15.97 -22.89
CA SER A 153 -0.47 17.19 -23.61
C SER A 153 -0.92 18.50 -22.95
N SER A 154 -1.74 18.45 -21.90
CA SER A 154 -2.16 19.66 -21.15
C SER A 154 -0.99 20.16 -20.31
N GLN A 155 -0.27 21.16 -20.84
CA GLN A 155 0.96 21.71 -20.24
C GLN A 155 0.83 22.04 -18.74
N GLY A 156 -0.34 22.51 -18.27
CA GLY A 156 -0.52 22.84 -16.85
C GLY A 156 -0.56 21.64 -15.91
N ALA A 157 -1.17 20.52 -16.32
CA ALA A 157 -1.32 19.34 -15.45
C ALA A 157 -0.01 18.58 -15.30
N SER A 158 0.72 18.38 -16.40
CA SER A 158 2.04 17.75 -16.38
C SER A 158 3.03 18.59 -15.56
N GLN A 159 3.06 19.91 -15.76
CA GLN A 159 3.91 20.82 -14.98
C GLN A 159 3.63 20.75 -13.48
N GLN A 160 2.37 20.66 -13.06
CA GLN A 160 2.02 20.50 -11.64
C GLN A 160 2.60 19.20 -11.08
N VAL A 161 2.42 18.08 -11.77
CA VAL A 161 2.94 16.77 -11.34
C VAL A 161 4.47 16.79 -11.29
N SER A 162 5.13 17.32 -12.32
CA SER A 162 6.60 17.49 -12.32
C SER A 162 7.05 18.33 -11.13
N THR A 163 6.36 19.42 -10.81
CA THR A 163 6.70 20.28 -9.66
C THR A 163 6.60 19.52 -8.34
N PHE A 164 5.60 18.65 -8.17
CA PHE A 164 5.48 17.81 -6.97
C PHE A 164 6.58 16.76 -6.86
N LEU A 165 6.88 16.07 -7.96
CA LEU A 165 7.96 15.08 -7.98
C LEU A 165 9.30 15.77 -7.70
N LEU A 166 9.54 16.95 -8.27
CA LEU A 166 10.71 17.77 -7.97
C LEU A 166 10.77 18.15 -6.50
N GLY A 167 9.65 18.58 -5.91
CA GLY A 167 9.56 18.88 -4.48
C GLY A 167 9.95 17.67 -3.62
N LEU A 168 9.36 16.51 -3.89
CA LEU A 168 9.66 15.25 -3.20
C LEU A 168 11.14 14.87 -3.30
N LEU A 169 11.71 14.96 -4.51
CA LEU A 169 13.08 14.55 -4.80
C LEU A 169 14.15 15.57 -4.38
N SER A 170 13.77 16.85 -4.17
CA SER A 170 14.67 17.91 -3.71
C SER A 170 14.93 17.90 -2.20
N ASN A 171 14.45 16.87 -1.49
CA ASN A 171 14.74 16.69 -0.08
C ASN A 171 16.26 16.45 0.11
N PRO A 172 16.97 17.21 0.97
CA PRO A 172 18.40 17.02 1.25
C PRO A 172 18.75 15.60 1.74
N ALA A 173 17.81 14.89 2.37
CA ALA A 173 18.00 13.49 2.74
C ALA A 173 18.20 12.56 1.53
N LEU A 174 17.78 13.00 0.34
CA LEU A 174 17.84 12.24 -0.91
C LEU A 174 19.01 12.62 -1.81
N GLU A 175 19.78 13.67 -1.48
CA GLU A 175 20.92 14.16 -2.28
C GLU A 175 21.91 13.03 -2.61
N ARG A 176 22.15 12.14 -1.64
CA ARG A 176 23.04 10.98 -1.80
C ARG A 176 22.68 10.02 -2.94
N HIS A 177 21.42 10.04 -3.42
CA HIS A 177 20.96 9.19 -4.51
C HIS A 177 21.29 9.75 -5.90
N PHE A 178 21.69 11.02 -5.97
CA PHE A 178 22.07 11.69 -7.22
C PHE A 178 23.59 11.85 -7.35
N ASP A 179 24.36 11.55 -6.30
CA ASP A 179 25.83 11.66 -6.30
C ASP A 179 26.55 10.34 -6.63
N LYS A 180 25.83 9.20 -6.63
CA LYS A 180 26.44 7.86 -6.68
C LYS A 180 25.75 6.99 -7.72
N ASP A 181 26.56 6.27 -8.50
CA ASP A 181 26.08 5.21 -9.36
C ASP A 181 25.30 4.15 -8.57
N ASP A 182 24.19 3.71 -9.15
CA ASP A 182 23.39 2.62 -8.63
C ASP A 182 24.01 1.24 -8.97
N ARG A 183 23.28 0.16 -8.68
CA ARG A 183 23.73 -1.21 -9.00
C ARG A 183 23.77 -1.51 -10.50
N SER A 184 23.05 -0.74 -11.32
CA SER A 184 23.02 -0.87 -12.78
C SER A 184 24.11 -0.04 -13.48
N GLY A 185 24.85 0.79 -12.72
CA GLY A 185 25.89 1.68 -13.23
C GLY A 185 25.34 2.96 -13.84
N SER A 186 24.12 3.36 -13.44
CA SER A 186 23.35 4.45 -14.01
C SER A 186 22.60 5.19 -12.89
N HIS A 187 22.97 6.44 -12.62
CA HIS A 187 22.22 7.32 -11.74
C HIS A 187 21.73 8.55 -12.52
N ALA A 188 20.64 9.15 -12.06
CA ALA A 188 20.28 10.49 -12.52
C ALA A 188 21.17 11.50 -11.77
N GLU A 189 21.76 12.46 -12.46
CA GLU A 189 22.64 13.47 -11.88
C GLU A 189 21.88 14.53 -11.08
N SER A 190 20.55 14.60 -11.22
CA SER A 190 19.72 15.54 -10.48
C SER A 190 18.26 15.10 -10.35
N PRO A 191 17.50 15.67 -9.39
CA PRO A 191 16.04 15.54 -9.33
C PRO A 191 15.35 15.92 -10.65
N VAL A 192 15.87 16.93 -11.36
CA VAL A 192 15.31 17.39 -12.64
C VAL A 192 15.46 16.34 -13.72
N GLU A 193 16.63 15.73 -13.82
CA GLU A 193 16.88 14.65 -14.77
C GLU A 193 16.01 13.43 -14.45
N LEU A 194 15.86 13.07 -13.17
CA LEU A 194 15.03 11.93 -12.80
C LEU A 194 13.54 12.14 -13.14
N VAL A 195 12.99 13.33 -12.85
CA VAL A 195 11.61 13.66 -13.24
C VAL A 195 11.45 13.67 -14.76
N SER A 196 12.49 14.10 -15.48
CA SER A 196 12.50 14.07 -16.94
C SER A 196 12.52 12.64 -17.46
N ALA A 197 13.34 11.74 -16.89
CA ALA A 197 13.37 10.32 -17.24
C ALA A 197 12.03 9.63 -16.98
N ILE A 198 11.33 9.99 -15.90
CA ILE A 198 9.95 9.51 -15.64
C ILE A 198 8.99 10.04 -16.70
N THR A 199 9.17 11.27 -17.19
CA THR A 199 8.32 11.87 -18.23
C THR A 199 8.54 11.20 -19.57
N ASP A 200 9.80 11.05 -19.99
CA ASP A 200 10.24 10.38 -21.22
C ASP A 200 9.75 8.92 -21.26
N TRP A 201 9.77 8.22 -20.13
CA TRP A 201 9.24 6.84 -20.06
C TRP A 201 7.75 6.72 -20.45
N ILE A 202 6.97 7.77 -20.20
CA ILE A 202 5.51 7.78 -20.32
C ILE A 202 5.04 8.41 -21.62
N ASP A 203 5.73 9.47 -22.08
CA ASP A 203 5.27 10.25 -23.23
C ASP A 203 5.37 9.45 -24.53
N VAL A 204 4.66 9.89 -25.57
CA VAL A 204 4.51 9.10 -26.80
C VAL A 204 5.61 9.37 -27.82
N ASP A 205 6.47 10.36 -27.58
CA ASP A 205 7.50 10.71 -28.54
C ASP A 205 8.77 9.89 -28.28
N ASN A 206 9.91 10.34 -28.75
CA ASN A 206 11.16 9.58 -28.61
C ASN A 206 12.35 10.53 -28.41
N ASN A 207 12.06 11.76 -27.95
CA ASN A 207 13.02 12.80 -27.69
C ASN A 207 13.09 13.03 -26.19
N GLN A 208 14.30 13.25 -25.67
CA GLN A 208 14.45 13.53 -24.25
C GLN A 208 13.81 14.87 -23.87
N SER A 209 13.13 14.91 -22.73
CA SER A 209 12.56 16.14 -22.15
C SER A 209 13.62 17.20 -21.86
N VAL A 210 14.82 16.79 -21.41
CA VAL A 210 15.94 17.71 -21.09
C VAL A 210 16.63 18.21 -22.36
N ASN A 211 16.76 17.36 -23.37
CA ASN A 211 17.41 17.66 -24.63
C ASN A 211 16.62 17.07 -25.80
N PRO A 212 15.65 17.82 -26.37
CA PRO A 212 14.78 17.32 -27.43
C PRO A 212 15.49 16.92 -28.75
N ALA A 213 16.80 17.13 -28.86
CA ALA A 213 17.61 16.66 -29.98
C ALA A 213 18.24 15.27 -29.72
N ALA A 214 18.11 14.72 -28.51
CA ALA A 214 18.64 13.43 -28.12
C ALA A 214 17.52 12.38 -28.07
N ASP A 215 17.87 11.15 -28.44
CA ASP A 215 17.02 9.97 -28.32
C ASP A 215 16.96 9.50 -26.86
N GLU A 216 15.77 9.27 -26.34
CA GLU A 216 15.56 8.78 -24.97
C GLU A 216 16.02 7.32 -24.78
N ASP A 217 15.95 6.49 -25.83
CA ASP A 217 16.35 5.07 -25.78
C ASP A 217 17.84 4.91 -25.47
N ARG A 218 18.63 5.97 -25.74
CA ARG A 218 20.05 6.02 -25.45
C ARG A 218 20.38 5.71 -24.00
N LEU A 219 19.49 6.04 -23.05
CA LEU A 219 19.66 5.76 -21.63
C LEU A 219 19.61 4.26 -21.31
N TYR A 220 18.96 3.47 -22.16
CA TYR A 220 18.65 2.06 -21.92
C TYR A 220 19.42 1.10 -22.86
N GLU A 221 19.86 1.59 -24.03
CA GLU A 221 20.54 0.81 -25.06
C GLU A 221 21.88 0.21 -24.60
N TYR A 222 22.61 0.91 -23.74
CA TYR A 222 23.96 0.51 -23.28
C TYR A 222 23.95 -0.30 -21.97
N LEU A 223 22.77 -0.57 -21.41
CA LEU A 223 22.65 -1.43 -20.23
C LEU A 223 23.06 -2.86 -20.58
N LYS A 224 23.52 -3.60 -19.56
CA LYS A 224 23.89 -5.02 -19.72
C LYS A 224 22.75 -5.84 -20.32
N ASP A 225 21.53 -5.60 -19.84
CA ASP A 225 20.29 -6.13 -20.40
C ASP A 225 19.55 -4.94 -21.03
N SER A 226 19.81 -4.70 -22.32
CA SER A 226 19.27 -3.53 -23.05
C SER A 226 17.76 -3.63 -23.26
N TYR A 227 17.07 -2.51 -23.10
CA TYR A 227 15.66 -2.34 -23.45
C TYR A 227 15.44 -0.92 -23.99
N ARG A 228 14.18 -0.58 -24.27
CA ARG A 228 13.75 0.71 -24.80
C ARG A 228 12.80 1.38 -23.82
N ALA A 229 12.67 2.70 -23.91
CA ALA A 229 11.61 3.41 -23.22
C ALA A 229 10.24 2.87 -23.67
N LYS A 230 9.27 2.87 -22.76
CA LYS A 230 7.96 2.26 -22.99
C LYS A 230 7.08 3.13 -23.90
N ASN A 231 7.19 4.43 -23.74
CA ASN A 231 6.48 5.48 -24.45
C ASN A 231 4.96 5.35 -24.32
N ALA A 232 4.54 4.93 -23.14
CA ALA A 232 3.15 4.72 -22.77
C ALA A 232 2.97 4.80 -21.25
N PRO A 233 1.74 5.09 -20.77
CA PRO A 233 1.41 5.05 -19.35
C PRO A 233 1.86 3.77 -18.65
N PHE A 234 2.21 3.89 -17.37
CA PHE A 234 2.53 2.77 -16.50
C PHE A 234 1.32 1.84 -16.33
N ASP A 235 1.54 0.53 -16.48
CA ASP A 235 0.56 -0.53 -16.18
C ASP A 235 0.74 -1.05 -14.75
N SER A 236 1.96 -0.97 -14.23
CA SER A 236 2.31 -1.31 -12.86
C SER A 236 3.27 -0.28 -12.27
N LEU A 237 3.12 0.00 -10.98
CA LEU A 237 4.03 0.87 -10.26
C LEU A 237 5.46 0.33 -10.24
N ALA A 238 5.63 -1.00 -10.32
CA ALA A 238 6.95 -1.66 -10.32
C ALA A 238 7.80 -1.30 -11.55
N GLU A 239 7.19 -0.87 -12.64
CA GLU A 239 7.91 -0.38 -13.83
C GLU A 239 8.76 0.86 -13.54
N LEU A 240 8.49 1.60 -12.46
CA LEU A 240 9.38 2.68 -12.02
C LEU A 240 10.83 2.19 -11.82
N GLN A 241 11.04 0.92 -11.45
CA GLN A 241 12.39 0.35 -11.30
C GLN A 241 13.13 0.18 -12.65
N LEU A 242 12.43 0.32 -13.78
CA LEU A 242 13.01 0.30 -15.12
C LEU A 242 13.36 1.72 -15.61
N VAL A 243 12.95 2.77 -14.90
CA VAL A 243 13.25 4.14 -15.29
C VAL A 243 14.68 4.47 -14.89
N HIS A 244 15.39 5.14 -15.80
CA HIS A 244 16.75 5.61 -15.57
C HIS A 244 16.87 6.42 -14.27
N GLY A 245 17.80 6.02 -13.40
CA GLY A 245 18.09 6.71 -12.14
C GLY A 245 17.24 6.29 -10.93
N ILE A 246 16.27 5.38 -11.10
CA ILE A 246 15.48 4.85 -9.98
C ILE A 246 16.21 3.67 -9.31
N SER A 247 16.87 3.94 -8.18
CA SER A 247 17.41 2.89 -7.30
C SER A 247 16.32 2.20 -6.48
N ASP A 248 16.61 0.99 -5.94
CA ASP A 248 15.69 0.24 -5.06
C ASP A 248 15.19 1.09 -3.87
N GLU A 249 16.11 1.83 -3.24
CA GLU A 249 15.81 2.71 -2.11
C GLU A 249 14.89 3.88 -2.52
N LEU A 250 15.10 4.42 -3.72
CA LEU A 250 14.27 5.53 -4.23
C LEU A 250 12.89 5.03 -4.67
N TYR A 251 12.82 3.85 -5.27
CA TYR A 251 11.56 3.17 -5.57
C TYR A 251 10.74 2.93 -4.29
N ASP A 252 11.36 2.41 -3.23
CA ASP A 252 10.69 2.16 -1.95
C ASP A 252 10.15 3.44 -1.31
N LEU A 253 10.79 4.58 -1.54
CA LEU A 253 10.30 5.89 -1.10
C LEU A 253 9.18 6.44 -1.98
N LEU A 254 9.34 6.37 -3.31
CA LEU A 254 8.39 6.91 -4.27
C LEU A 254 7.06 6.17 -4.27
N LYS A 255 7.07 4.83 -4.13
CA LYS A 255 5.87 3.99 -4.22
C LYS A 255 4.78 4.33 -3.18
N GLU A 256 5.14 4.98 -2.09
CA GLU A 256 4.21 5.41 -1.04
C GLU A 256 3.54 6.77 -1.35
N HIS A 257 4.16 7.57 -2.23
CA HIS A 257 3.74 8.94 -2.54
C HIS A 257 3.14 9.09 -3.95
N VAL A 258 3.38 8.13 -4.84
CA VAL A 258 2.93 8.17 -6.24
C VAL A 258 1.89 7.10 -6.57
N SER A 259 1.04 7.39 -7.55
CA SER A 259 0.00 6.51 -8.08
C SER A 259 0.01 6.52 -9.60
N ILE A 260 -0.55 5.48 -10.22
CA ILE A 260 -0.72 5.37 -11.68
C ILE A 260 -2.19 5.35 -12.10
N TYR A 261 -3.12 5.34 -11.14
CA TYR A 261 -4.54 5.06 -11.40
C TYR A 261 -5.41 6.30 -11.50
N SER A 262 -5.06 7.37 -10.78
CA SER A 262 -5.89 8.58 -10.75
C SER A 262 -5.64 9.46 -11.97
N ASP A 263 -6.70 10.07 -12.46
CA ASP A 263 -6.65 11.05 -13.54
C ASP A 263 -6.54 12.50 -13.04
N ASN A 264 -6.48 12.68 -11.72
CA ASN A 264 -6.47 13.96 -11.05
C ASN A 264 -5.04 14.43 -10.74
N THR A 265 -4.82 15.75 -10.78
CA THR A 265 -3.58 16.39 -10.32
C THR A 265 -3.69 16.83 -8.86
N GLN A 266 -4.91 16.96 -8.33
CA GLN A 266 -5.13 17.44 -6.97
C GLN A 266 -5.01 16.32 -5.94
N ILE A 267 -4.38 16.63 -4.81
CA ILE A 267 -4.26 15.75 -3.65
C ILE A 267 -5.50 15.90 -2.76
N GLU A 268 -6.19 14.79 -2.48
CA GLU A 268 -7.34 14.79 -1.57
C GLU A 268 -6.89 14.96 -0.11
N LEU A 269 -7.24 16.10 0.49
CA LEU A 269 -6.73 16.50 1.80
C LEU A 269 -7.27 15.65 2.96
N ALA A 270 -8.46 15.07 2.79
CA ALA A 270 -9.13 14.26 3.79
C ALA A 270 -8.42 12.92 4.04
N THR A 271 -7.78 12.34 3.01
CA THR A 271 -7.10 11.04 3.08
C THR A 271 -5.57 11.16 2.92
N ALA A 272 -5.04 12.31 2.51
CA ALA A 272 -3.60 12.53 2.40
C ALA A 272 -2.89 12.28 3.73
N SER A 273 -1.67 11.76 3.76
CA SER A 273 -0.85 11.73 4.97
C SER A 273 -0.25 13.12 5.26
N VAL A 274 0.36 13.31 6.43
CA VAL A 274 1.07 14.55 6.76
C VAL A 274 2.21 14.79 5.77
N GLU A 275 2.92 13.73 5.39
CA GLU A 275 4.01 13.74 4.42
C GLU A 275 3.49 14.12 3.03
N GLN A 276 2.37 13.55 2.59
CA GLN A 276 1.76 13.90 1.29
C GLN A 276 1.29 15.36 1.25
N ILE A 277 0.76 15.88 2.36
CA ILE A 277 0.43 17.31 2.47
C ILE A 277 1.70 18.16 2.37
N PHE A 278 2.76 17.78 3.08
CA PHE A 278 4.04 18.50 2.99
C PHE A 278 4.58 18.52 1.56
N VAL A 279 4.55 17.37 0.88
CA VAL A 279 4.95 17.26 -0.53
C VAL A 279 4.10 18.14 -1.45
N GLY A 280 2.78 18.14 -1.27
CA GLY A 280 1.90 19.03 -2.02
C GLY A 280 2.19 20.51 -1.77
N LEU A 281 2.53 20.89 -0.53
CA LEU A 281 2.91 22.27 -0.21
C LEU A 281 4.24 22.69 -0.85
N MET A 282 5.18 21.76 -1.05
CA MET A 282 6.40 22.07 -1.82
C MET A 282 6.08 22.46 -3.27
N GLY A 283 5.06 21.84 -3.87
CA GLY A 283 4.58 22.23 -5.20
C GLY A 283 3.89 23.59 -5.26
N SER A 284 3.60 24.19 -4.09
CA SER A 284 2.98 25.50 -3.96
C SER A 284 3.96 26.62 -3.62
N LEU A 285 5.28 26.35 -3.65
CA LEU A 285 6.28 27.37 -3.38
C LEU A 285 6.19 28.53 -4.38
N ARG A 286 6.35 29.75 -3.87
CA ARG A 286 6.46 30.96 -4.69
C ARG A 286 7.74 30.91 -5.52
N GLN A 287 7.70 31.57 -6.68
CA GLN A 287 8.87 31.72 -7.53
C GLN A 287 10.03 32.36 -6.74
N GLY A 288 11.17 31.67 -6.69
CA GLY A 288 12.37 32.11 -5.98
C GLY A 288 12.49 31.60 -4.54
N SER A 289 11.42 31.04 -3.96
CA SER A 289 11.48 30.35 -2.68
C SER A 289 12.06 28.94 -2.85
N ARG A 290 12.80 28.48 -1.83
CA ARG A 290 13.43 27.15 -1.87
C ARG A 290 12.85 26.20 -0.82
N PHE A 291 13.04 24.90 -1.06
CA PHE A 291 12.63 23.85 -0.12
C PHE A 291 13.26 24.03 1.26
N ASP A 292 14.56 24.29 1.31
CA ASP A 292 15.32 24.42 2.55
C ASP A 292 14.79 25.58 3.41
N GLU A 293 14.35 26.67 2.78
CA GLU A 293 13.72 27.80 3.45
C GLU A 293 12.40 27.39 4.11
N LEU A 294 11.55 26.64 3.40
CA LEU A 294 10.30 26.12 3.95
C LEU A 294 10.55 25.13 5.08
N ALA A 295 11.51 24.21 4.93
CA ALA A 295 11.79 23.17 5.90
C ALA A 295 12.29 23.73 7.25
N ILE A 296 13.12 24.78 7.23
CA ILE A 296 13.67 25.39 8.45
C ILE A 296 12.80 26.53 9.01
N HIS A 297 11.75 26.94 8.30
CA HIS A 297 10.89 28.02 8.75
C HIS A 297 10.18 27.65 10.07
N PRO A 298 10.20 28.51 11.11
CA PRO A 298 9.59 28.20 12.41
C PRO A 298 8.08 27.88 12.31
N GLY A 299 7.39 28.51 11.36
CA GLY A 299 5.97 28.26 11.10
C GLY A 299 5.66 26.85 10.56
N THR A 300 6.62 26.17 9.95
CA THR A 300 6.42 24.83 9.34
C THR A 300 6.13 23.79 10.41
N GLY A 301 6.91 23.77 11.50
CA GLY A 301 6.64 22.87 12.63
C GLY A 301 5.28 23.12 13.27
N LEU A 302 4.90 24.39 13.45
CA LEU A 302 3.60 24.78 14.01
C LEU A 302 2.43 24.37 13.10
N LEU A 303 2.59 24.52 11.78
CA LEU A 303 1.59 24.10 10.80
C LEU A 303 1.32 22.59 10.93
N PHE A 304 2.37 21.76 10.92
CA PHE A 304 2.19 20.31 10.96
C PHE A 304 1.75 19.78 12.32
N GLN A 305 2.13 20.45 13.40
CA GLN A 305 1.55 20.19 14.71
C GLN A 305 0.04 20.44 14.70
N ALA A 306 -0.40 21.60 14.20
CA ALA A 306 -1.83 21.93 14.10
C ALA A 306 -2.59 20.93 13.21
N ILE A 307 -2.02 20.55 12.07
CA ILE A 307 -2.58 19.52 11.17
C ILE A 307 -2.75 18.18 11.90
N THR A 308 -1.73 17.75 12.65
CA THR A 308 -1.77 16.50 13.40
C THR A 308 -2.83 16.53 14.50
N GLU A 309 -2.90 17.63 15.25
CA GLU A 309 -3.92 17.83 16.29
C GLU A 309 -5.34 17.82 15.72
N MET A 310 -5.59 18.52 14.60
CA MET A 310 -6.90 18.50 13.94
C MET A 310 -7.29 17.11 13.43
N ARG A 311 -6.32 16.29 13.03
CA ARG A 311 -6.59 14.92 12.59
C ARG A 311 -6.90 13.96 13.75
N GLN A 312 -6.24 14.14 14.88
CA GLN A 312 -6.47 13.31 16.07
C GLN A 312 -7.73 13.74 16.85
N LEU A 313 -8.02 15.04 16.88
CA LEU A 313 -9.09 15.63 17.70
C LEU A 313 -10.26 16.19 16.88
N GLY A 314 -10.31 15.92 15.56
CA GLY A 314 -11.39 16.36 14.69
C GLY A 314 -12.75 15.93 15.24
N GLY A 315 -13.67 16.89 15.42
CA GLY A 315 -14.97 16.66 16.06
C GLY A 315 -15.03 16.96 17.57
N ALA A 316 -13.90 17.13 18.26
CA ALA A 316 -13.84 17.58 19.67
C ALA A 316 -13.71 19.10 19.79
N GLY A 317 -14.45 19.86 18.96
CA GLY A 317 -14.39 21.33 18.90
C GLY A 317 -13.41 21.91 17.89
N PHE A 318 -12.65 21.07 17.18
CA PHE A 318 -11.79 21.46 16.05
C PHE A 318 -12.47 21.16 14.72
N ALA A 319 -12.35 22.08 13.76
CA ALA A 319 -12.79 21.87 12.39
C ALA A 319 -11.86 20.84 11.69
N PHE A 320 -12.43 20.01 10.82
CA PHE A 320 -11.63 19.13 9.97
C PHE A 320 -10.75 19.93 9.03
N LEU A 321 -9.61 19.34 8.68
CA LEU A 321 -8.68 19.94 7.74
C LEU A 321 -9.32 20.00 6.35
N LYS A 322 -9.68 21.22 5.94
CA LYS A 322 -10.15 21.57 4.60
C LYS A 322 -9.17 22.53 3.94
N VAL A 323 -9.24 22.68 2.63
CA VAL A 323 -8.36 23.59 1.88
C VAL A 323 -8.38 25.02 2.43
N PRO A 324 -9.54 25.64 2.73
CA PRO A 324 -9.55 26.99 3.32
C PRO A 324 -8.89 27.04 4.71
N THR A 325 -9.06 26.00 5.51
CA THR A 325 -8.42 25.88 6.83
C THR A 325 -6.89 25.78 6.69
N LEU A 326 -6.41 24.98 5.74
CA LEU A 326 -4.99 24.86 5.43
C LEU A 326 -4.39 26.22 5.01
N VAL A 327 -5.07 26.95 4.12
CA VAL A 327 -4.66 28.30 3.70
C VAL A 327 -4.64 29.27 4.88
N ALA A 328 -5.63 29.22 5.76
CA ALA A 328 -5.68 30.08 6.95
C ALA A 328 -4.52 29.78 7.90
N LEU A 329 -4.13 28.52 8.09
CA LEU A 329 -2.99 28.14 8.93
C LEU A 329 -1.66 28.57 8.32
N ILE A 330 -1.50 28.44 7.00
CA ILE A 330 -0.33 28.95 6.27
C ILE A 330 -0.14 30.44 6.54
N GLN A 331 -1.22 31.22 6.45
CA GLN A 331 -1.20 32.66 6.74
C GLN A 331 -0.94 32.95 8.22
N GLN A 332 -1.61 32.22 9.12
CA GLN A 332 -1.47 32.38 10.57
C GLN A 332 -0.02 32.15 11.05
N PHE A 333 0.69 31.20 10.43
CA PHE A 333 2.06 30.87 10.78
C PHE A 333 3.12 31.57 9.89
N GLY A 334 2.71 32.54 9.05
CA GLY A 334 3.60 33.38 8.24
C GLY A 334 4.26 32.67 7.05
N LEU A 335 3.74 31.51 6.66
CA LEU A 335 4.25 30.70 5.56
C LEU A 335 3.80 31.20 4.18
N ASP A 336 2.85 32.14 4.11
CA ASP A 336 2.36 32.74 2.87
C ASP A 336 3.41 33.59 2.12
N SER A 337 4.51 33.91 2.82
CA SER A 337 5.73 34.50 2.24
C SER A 337 6.52 33.53 1.35
N LEU A 338 6.43 32.22 1.62
CA LEU A 338 7.09 31.16 0.88
C LEU A 338 6.11 30.36 0.01
N ILE A 339 4.86 30.22 0.46
CA ILE A 339 3.82 29.42 -0.17
C ILE A 339 2.80 30.32 -0.88
N ASP A 340 2.53 30.04 -2.15
CA ASP A 340 1.43 30.63 -2.89
C ASP A 340 0.10 29.94 -2.52
N THR A 341 -0.72 30.66 -1.75
CA THR A 341 -2.03 30.17 -1.30
C THR A 341 -3.01 29.93 -2.45
N ASN A 342 -2.83 30.57 -3.61
CA ASN A 342 -3.64 30.26 -4.80
C ASN A 342 -3.24 28.91 -5.39
N ALA A 343 -1.93 28.61 -5.42
CA ALA A 343 -1.43 27.30 -5.84
C ALA A 343 -1.97 26.22 -4.89
N VAL A 344 -1.94 26.43 -3.56
CA VAL A 344 -2.53 25.50 -2.58
C VAL A 344 -3.99 25.16 -2.92
N GLN A 345 -4.81 26.14 -3.29
CA GLN A 345 -6.21 25.91 -3.67
C GLN A 345 -6.38 25.13 -4.98
N GLN A 346 -5.39 25.17 -5.86
CA GLN A 346 -5.37 24.39 -7.10
C GLN A 346 -4.83 22.98 -6.87
N LEU A 347 -3.94 22.80 -5.90
CA LEU A 347 -3.20 21.56 -5.67
C LEU A 347 -3.93 20.61 -4.71
N PHE A 348 -4.69 21.15 -3.75
CA PHE A 348 -5.47 20.34 -2.83
C PHE A 348 -6.95 20.39 -3.15
N THR A 349 -7.66 19.32 -2.80
CA THR A 349 -9.10 19.24 -2.97
C THR A 349 -9.79 18.70 -1.72
N ASP A 350 -10.93 19.30 -1.40
CA ASP A 350 -11.86 18.80 -0.38
C ASP A 350 -12.87 17.80 -0.98
N ARG A 351 -12.79 17.54 -2.29
CA ARG A 351 -13.72 16.63 -2.97
C ARG A 351 -13.47 15.20 -2.55
N GLN A 352 -14.42 14.66 -1.81
CA GLN A 352 -14.52 13.26 -1.39
C GLN A 352 -14.98 12.34 -2.53
N ASN A 353 -14.21 12.31 -3.62
CA ASN A 353 -14.55 11.49 -4.78
C ASN A 353 -13.51 10.41 -5.07
N ALA A 354 -12.80 9.95 -4.03
CA ALA A 354 -11.88 8.83 -4.16
C ALA A 354 -12.60 7.63 -4.80
N THR A 355 -12.16 7.29 -6.01
CA THR A 355 -12.60 6.12 -6.76
C THR A 355 -11.58 5.00 -6.72
N TRP A 356 -10.33 5.29 -6.38
CA TRP A 356 -9.21 4.36 -6.47
C TRP A 356 -8.62 4.13 -5.10
N TYR A 357 -8.47 2.87 -4.73
CA TYR A 357 -7.96 2.46 -3.43
C TYR A 357 -7.00 1.28 -3.57
N THR A 358 -5.90 1.32 -2.83
CA THR A 358 -5.09 0.13 -2.56
C THR A 358 -5.58 -0.52 -1.28
N LEU A 359 -6.00 -1.77 -1.37
CA LEU A 359 -6.48 -2.58 -0.26
C LEU A 359 -5.38 -3.56 0.16
N TYR A 360 -5.29 -3.75 1.47
CA TYR A 360 -4.42 -4.74 2.09
C TYR A 360 -5.30 -5.67 2.92
N ALA A 361 -5.15 -6.96 2.74
CA ALA A 361 -5.80 -7.95 3.58
C ALA A 361 -4.79 -8.97 4.09
N GLU A 362 -4.93 -9.35 5.35
CA GLU A 362 -4.15 -10.42 5.97
C GLU A 362 -5.10 -11.43 6.59
N GLY A 363 -4.79 -12.71 6.44
CA GLY A 363 -5.47 -13.81 7.11
C GLY A 363 -4.43 -14.71 7.76
N ARG A 364 -4.73 -15.21 8.96
CA ARG A 364 -3.86 -16.06 9.74
C ARG A 364 -4.66 -17.19 10.37
N VAL A 365 -4.21 -18.42 10.17
CA VAL A 365 -4.78 -19.63 10.78
C VAL A 365 -3.63 -20.51 11.23
N GLY A 366 -3.60 -20.86 12.53
CA GLY A 366 -2.48 -21.60 13.10
C GLY A 366 -1.13 -20.91 12.82
N ASN A 367 -0.23 -21.61 12.15
CA ASN A 367 1.09 -21.09 11.75
C ASN A 367 1.11 -20.51 10.32
N ALA A 368 0.01 -20.60 9.58
CA ALA A 368 -0.06 -20.12 8.21
C ALA A 368 -0.61 -18.68 8.16
N GLY A 369 0.10 -17.81 7.44
CA GLY A 369 -0.33 -16.45 7.13
C GLY A 369 -0.40 -16.23 5.62
N ARG A 370 -1.34 -15.40 5.19
CA ARG A 370 -1.49 -14.95 3.80
C ARG A 370 -1.77 -13.46 3.77
N ARG A 371 -1.04 -12.74 2.91
CA ARG A 371 -1.29 -11.32 2.65
C ARG A 371 -1.74 -11.13 1.22
N ILE A 372 -2.63 -10.17 1.03
CA ILE A 372 -3.16 -9.81 -0.29
C ILE A 372 -3.09 -8.31 -0.43
N ARG A 373 -2.44 -7.86 -1.50
CA ARG A 373 -2.46 -6.47 -1.94
C ARG A 373 -3.29 -6.38 -3.21
N ALA A 374 -4.28 -5.50 -3.23
CA ALA A 374 -5.14 -5.32 -4.39
C ALA A 374 -5.42 -3.85 -4.67
N VAL A 375 -5.63 -3.51 -5.95
CA VAL A 375 -6.11 -2.18 -6.34
C VAL A 375 -7.55 -2.29 -6.80
N PHE A 376 -8.41 -1.49 -6.18
CA PHE A 376 -9.85 -1.51 -6.35
C PHE A 376 -10.36 -0.16 -6.85
N GLN A 377 -11.20 -0.20 -7.88
CA GLN A 377 -11.92 0.96 -8.38
C GLN A 377 -13.38 0.92 -7.90
N ALA A 378 -13.74 1.80 -6.97
CA ALA A 378 -15.04 1.83 -6.32
C ALA A 378 -16.20 2.22 -7.26
N SER A 379 -15.95 3.03 -8.30
CA SER A 379 -16.97 3.43 -9.27
C SER A 379 -17.45 2.28 -10.15
N GLU A 380 -16.53 1.41 -10.55
CA GLU A 380 -16.80 0.27 -11.44
C GLU A 380 -17.00 -1.04 -10.67
N ALA A 381 -16.63 -1.04 -9.38
CA ALA A 381 -16.61 -2.21 -8.51
C ALA A 381 -15.71 -3.33 -9.05
N GLN A 382 -14.53 -2.97 -9.56
CA GLN A 382 -13.57 -3.89 -10.17
C GLN A 382 -12.21 -3.83 -9.49
N PHE A 383 -11.52 -4.98 -9.48
CA PHE A 383 -10.13 -5.09 -9.09
C PHE A 383 -9.24 -5.07 -10.33
N TYR A 384 -8.27 -4.17 -10.35
CA TYR A 384 -7.33 -3.99 -11.48
C TYR A 384 -6.02 -4.74 -11.27
N TYR A 385 -5.65 -4.93 -10.01
CA TYR A 385 -4.46 -5.64 -9.61
C TYR A 385 -4.76 -6.44 -8.34
N VAL A 386 -4.31 -7.68 -8.29
CA VAL A 386 -4.36 -8.52 -7.09
C VAL A 386 -3.09 -9.35 -7.03
N ARG A 387 -2.37 -9.24 -5.91
CA ARG A 387 -1.19 -10.05 -5.61
C ARG A 387 -1.36 -10.69 -4.25
N ILE A 388 -1.13 -12.00 -4.20
CA ILE A 388 -1.03 -12.77 -2.96
C ILE A 388 0.46 -12.85 -2.63
N GLU A 389 0.83 -12.47 -1.41
CA GLU A 389 2.20 -12.38 -0.89
C GLU A 389 2.49 -13.49 0.13
#